data_AF-A0A2M7SQ12-F1
#
_entry.id   AF-A0A2M7SQ12-F1
#
_cell.length_a   1.000
_cell.length_b   1.000
_cell.length_c   1.000
_cell.angle_alpha   90.00
_cell.angle_beta   90.00
_cell.angle_gamma   90.00
#
_symmetry.space_group_name_H-M   'P 1'
#
loop_
_entity.id
_entity.type
_entity.pdbx_description
1 polymer ?
#
loop_
_entity_poly.entity_id
_entity_poly.type
_entity_poly.pdbx_seq_one_letter_code
_entity_poly.pdbx_strand_id
1 'polypeptide(L)' 'MKLIIAILRDADSDPVTQALTAAKFRVTRIASTGGLLRRGVATFLV' A
#
# COMPACT_ATOMS: atom_id res chain seq x y z
N MET A 1 -9.84 -17.37 0.59
CA MET A 1 -9.03 -16.35 -0.13
C MET A 1 -9.75 -15.03 0.06
N LYS A 2 -9.09 -14.01 0.62
CA LYS A 2 -9.65 -12.66 0.80
C LYS A 2 -8.66 -11.69 0.18
N LEU A 3 -9.17 -10.65 -0.47
CA LEU A 3 -8.36 -9.55 -0.99
C LEU A 3 -8.41 -8.41 0.03
N ILE A 4 -7.23 -7.95 0.46
CA ILE A 4 -7.11 -6.78 1.34
C ILE A 4 -6.62 -5.60 0.51
N ILE A 5 -7.35 -4.48 0.60
CA ILE A 5 -6.96 -3.22 -0.01
C ILE A 5 -6.55 -2.28 1.13
N ALA A 6 -5.28 -1.90 1.17
CA ALA A 6 -4.76 -0.97 2.16
C ALA A 6 -4.33 0.34 1.46
N ILE A 7 -4.82 1.47 1.97
CA ILE A 7 -4.44 2.81 1.48
C ILE A 7 -3.50 3.42 2.51
N LEU A 8 -2.29 3.71 2.09
CA LEU A 8 -1.20 4.17 2.93
C LEU A 8 -0.71 5.53 2.44
N ARG A 9 -0.08 6.30 3.33
CA ARG A 9 0.66 7.49 2.91
C ARG A 9 1.93 7.05 2.19
N ASP A 10 2.39 7.83 1.22
CA ASP A 10 3.63 7.51 0.49
C ASP A 10 4.85 7.37 1.41
N ALA A 11 4.93 8.12 2.50
CA ALA A 11 6.03 8.02 3.47
C ALA A 11 6.09 6.64 4.17
N ASP A 12 4.96 5.94 4.25
CA ASP A 12 4.85 4.65 4.95
C ASP A 12 4.90 3.46 3.97
N SER A 13 4.92 3.70 2.65
CA SER A 13 4.81 2.63 1.66
C SER A 13 5.98 1.65 1.70
N ASP A 14 7.20 2.17 1.83
CA ASP A 14 8.42 1.39 1.74
C ASP A 14 8.64 0.49 2.98
N PRO A 15 8.53 1.00 4.23
CA PRO A 15 8.63 0.14 5.40
C PRO A 15 7.52 -0.92 5.46
N VAL A 16 6.30 -0.59 5.03
CA VAL A 16 5.18 -1.56 5.00
C VAL A 16 5.40 -2.64 3.94
N THR A 17 5.89 -2.27 2.75
CA THR A 17 6.21 -3.25 1.68
C THR A 17 7.26 -4.26 2.16
N GLN A 18 8.31 -3.77 2.83
CA GLN A 18 9.37 -4.63 3.37
C GLN A 18 8.83 -5.57 4.45
N ALA A 19 8.02 -5.06 5.39
CA ALA A 19 7.42 -5.87 6.45
C ALA A 19 6.48 -6.97 5.88
N LEU A 20 5.62 -6.63 4.91
CA LEU A 20 4.73 -7.59 4.26
C LEU A 20 5.51 -8.67 3.49
N THR A 21 6.56 -8.28 2.78
CA THR A 21 7.41 -9.20 2.03
C THR A 21 8.21 -10.12 2.96
N ALA A 22 8.71 -9.59 4.08
CA ALA A 22 9.38 -10.37 5.12
C ALA A 22 8.43 -11.42 5.74
N ALA A 23 7.16 -11.05 5.94
CA ALA A 23 6.10 -11.94 6.39
C ALA A 23 5.55 -12.88 5.29
N LYS A 24 6.19 -12.94 4.11
CA LYS A 24 5.83 -13.81 2.96
C LYS A 24 4.46 -13.50 2.35
N PHE A 25 3.91 -12.32 2.56
CA PHE A 25 2.75 -11.85 1.81
C PHE A 25 3.17 -11.34 0.43
N ARG A 26 2.36 -11.65 -0.58
CA ARG A 26 2.49 -11.05 -1.91
C ARG A 26 1.73 -9.74 -1.91
N VAL A 27 2.38 -8.67 -2.30
CA VAL A 27 1.77 -7.35 -2.36
C VAL A 27 1.96 -6.72 -3.73
N THR A 28 0.93 -6.07 -4.23
CA THR A 28 1.01 -5.21 -5.41
C THR A 28 0.78 -3.77 -4.99
N ARG A 29 1.75 -2.90 -5.24
CA ARG A 29 1.66 -1.46 -4.96
C ARG A 29 1.18 -0.70 -6.20
N ILE A 30 0.22 0.20 -6.00
CA ILE A 30 -0.29 1.11 -7.02
C ILE A 30 -0.06 2.55 -6.52
N ALA A 31 0.65 3.35 -7.31
CA ALA A 31 0.75 4.79 -7.06
C ALA A 31 -0.62 5.44 -7.33
N SER A 32 -1.21 6.07 -6.32
CA SER A 32 -2.55 6.65 -6.40
C SER A 32 -2.58 8.05 -5.79
N THR A 33 -3.72 8.72 -5.86
CA THR A 33 -3.91 10.07 -5.33
C THR A 33 -5.19 10.11 -4.52
N GLY A 34 -5.11 10.64 -3.30
CA GLY A 34 -6.27 10.75 -2.41
C GLY A 34 -7.27 11.80 -2.92
N GLY A 35 -8.54 11.43 -3.04
CA GLY A 35 -9.57 12.29 -3.61
C GLY A 35 -9.88 13.57 -2.81
N LEU A 36 -9.75 13.53 -1.48
CA LEU A 36 -10.07 14.68 -0.62
C LEU A 36 -8.94 15.71 -0.56
N LEU A 37 -7.73 15.27 -0.19
CA LEU A 37 -6.57 16.17 0.00
C LEU A 37 -5.72 16.35 -1.26
N ARG A 38 -6.05 15.65 -2.36
CA ARG A 38 -5.30 15.64 -3.63
C ARG A 38 -3.79 15.42 -3.44
N ARG A 39 -3.45 14.54 -2.50
CA ARG A 39 -2.07 14.20 -2.14
C ARG A 39 -1.73 12.77 -2.56
N GLY A 40 -0.47 12.54 -2.89
CA GLY A 40 0.08 11.21 -3.19
C GLY A 40 -0.16 10.23 -2.03
N VAL A 41 -0.68 9.06 -2.39
CA VAL A 41 -0.90 7.90 -1.52
C VAL A 41 -0.53 6.63 -2.27
N ALA A 42 -0.28 5.56 -1.53
CA ALA A 42 0.02 4.27 -2.12
C ALA A 42 -1.07 3.26 -1.75
N THR A 43 -1.63 2.59 -2.76
CA THR A 43 -2.64 1.54 -2.57
C THR A 43 -1.99 0.17 -2.70
N PHE A 44 -2.24 -0.70 -1.74
CA PHE A 44 -1.64 -2.03 -1.60
C PHE A 44 -2.73 -3.07 -1.80
N LEU A 45 -2.48 -4.04 -2.67
CA LEU A 45 -3.32 -5.22 -2.88
C LEU A 45 -2.57 -6.43 -2.31
N VAL A 46 -3.12 -7.05 -1.27
CA VAL A 46 -2.56 -8.21 -0.55
C VAL A 46 -3.55 -9.38 -0.58
#